data_AF-A0A919Y2K2-F1
#
_entry.id   AF-A0A919Y2K2-F1
#
_cell.length_a   1.000
_cell.length_b   1.000
_cell.length_c   1.000
_cell.angle_alpha   90.00
_cell.angle_beta   90.00
_cell.angle_gamma   90.00
#
_symmetry.space_group_name_H-M   'P 1'
#
loop_
_entity.id
_entity.type
_entity.pdbx_description
1 polymer ?
#
loop_
_entity_poly.entity_id
_entity_poly.type
_entity_poly.pdbx_seq_one_letter_code
_entity_poly.pdbx_strand_id
1 'polypeptide(L)'
;MWSKTLLNPNQFEIQDDCCEDEEKGIAACKRLLEKWTPALETEMLEAFITLYYDDMHEQWGPDDEEQSKEYWPEMKSPADLVKHTGTNVTLYALEDSIYAKSKTAIDEYESQHVDVCVILMLDCPWDEEHGWAAVFIDEEFVKVDRDIVDCVWLD
;
A
#
# COMPACT_ATOMS: atom_id res chain seq x y z
N MET A 1 6.08 -1.48 -26.58
CA MET A 1 4.84 -0.95 -25.97
C MET A 1 5.28 -0.38 -24.63
N TRP A 2 5.34 0.94 -24.47
CA TRP A 2 5.52 1.53 -23.14
C TRP A 2 4.12 1.62 -22.56
N SER A 3 3.77 0.73 -21.63
CA SER A 3 2.58 0.94 -20.81
C SER A 3 2.82 2.21 -20.01
N LYS A 4 1.99 3.22 -20.25
CA LYS A 4 1.96 4.44 -19.45
C LYS A 4 1.51 4.02 -18.05
N THR A 5 2.24 4.43 -17.02
CA THR A 5 1.83 4.21 -15.62
C THR A 5 0.48 4.90 -15.36
N LEU A 6 -0.33 4.31 -14.50
CA LEU A 6 -1.62 4.84 -14.04
C LEU A 6 -1.41 5.90 -12.96
N LEU A 7 -0.44 5.69 -12.08
CA LEU A 7 0.00 6.65 -11.09
C LEU A 7 1.17 7.46 -11.66
N ASN A 8 1.31 8.70 -11.19
CA ASN A 8 2.37 9.59 -11.62
C ASN A 8 3.36 9.81 -10.47
N PRO A 9 4.53 9.13 -10.46
CA PRO A 9 5.51 9.25 -9.37
C PRO A 9 6.03 10.68 -9.16
N ASN A 10 5.93 11.56 -10.17
CA ASN A 10 6.30 12.98 -10.02
C ASN A 10 5.28 13.80 -9.20
N GLN A 11 4.12 13.23 -8.89
CA GLN A 11 3.06 13.86 -8.09
C GLN A 11 2.92 13.22 -6.71
N PHE A 12 3.76 12.24 -6.38
CA PHE A 12 3.70 11.61 -5.07
C PHE A 12 4.23 12.59 -4.02
N GLU A 13 3.51 12.68 -2.90
CA GLU A 13 3.91 13.50 -1.76
C GLU A 13 4.75 12.63 -0.83
N ILE A 14 5.89 13.16 -0.34
CA ILE A 14 6.72 12.48 0.65
C ILE A 14 6.46 13.14 2.00
N GLN A 15 5.98 12.38 2.98
CA GLN A 15 5.96 12.75 4.38
C GLN A 15 7.29 12.35 5.02
N ASP A 16 7.88 13.28 5.76
CA ASP A 16 9.23 13.18 6.31
C ASP A 16 9.28 12.97 7.83
N ASP A 17 8.14 13.00 8.52
CA ASP A 17 8.03 12.95 9.98
C ASP A 17 7.78 11.54 10.56
N CYS A 18 7.70 10.50 9.72
CA CYS A 18 7.47 9.11 10.15
C CYS A 18 8.76 8.31 10.43
N CYS A 19 9.93 8.85 10.05
CA CYS A 19 11.24 8.18 10.14
C CYS A 19 12.09 8.91 11.19
N GLU A 20 12.74 8.19 12.12
CA GLU A 20 13.59 8.82 13.15
C GLU A 20 14.75 9.63 12.52
N ASP A 21 15.35 9.10 11.46
CA ASP A 21 16.25 9.81 10.54
C ASP A 21 15.47 10.25 9.30
N GLU A 22 14.93 11.47 9.34
CA GLU A 22 14.14 12.07 8.26
C GLU A 22 14.88 12.03 6.90
N GLU A 23 16.19 12.29 6.89
CA GLU A 23 17.00 12.30 5.65
C GLU A 23 17.08 10.91 5.04
N LYS A 24 17.26 9.89 5.88
CA LYS A 24 17.29 8.47 5.48
C LYS A 24 15.94 8.02 4.92
N GLY A 25 14.84 8.41 5.57
CA GLY A 25 13.48 8.12 5.10
C GLY A 25 13.18 8.75 3.75
N ILE A 26 13.43 10.05 3.61
CA ILE A 26 13.28 10.78 2.34
C ILE A 26 14.14 10.14 1.24
N ALA A 27 15.38 9.73 1.56
CA ALA A 27 16.26 9.08 0.61
C ALA A 27 15.70 7.73 0.14
N ALA A 28 15.09 6.93 1.02
CA ALA A 28 14.43 5.68 0.66
C ALA A 28 13.23 5.92 -0.28
N CYS A 29 12.35 6.86 0.05
CA CYS A 29 11.22 7.21 -0.83
C CYS A 29 11.69 7.65 -2.22
N LYS A 30 12.74 8.48 -2.31
CA LYS A 30 13.30 8.92 -3.59
C LYS A 30 13.87 7.77 -4.42
N ARG A 31 14.55 6.79 -3.79
CA ARG A 31 15.05 5.60 -4.50
C ARG A 31 13.90 4.78 -5.08
N LEU A 32 12.80 4.60 -4.34
CA LEU A 32 11.61 3.93 -4.86
C LEU A 32 11.07 4.65 -6.10
N LEU A 33 10.96 5.98 -6.07
CA LEU A 33 10.51 6.78 -7.22
C LEU A 33 11.42 6.62 -8.45
N GLU A 34 12.74 6.56 -8.26
CA GLU A 34 13.71 6.32 -9.34
C GLU A 34 13.58 4.91 -9.95
N LYS A 35 13.13 3.94 -9.15
CA LYS A 35 12.91 2.54 -9.55
C LYS A 35 11.48 2.25 -9.99
N TRP A 36 10.60 3.24 -9.98
CA TRP A 36 9.20 3.06 -10.36
C TRP A 36 9.07 2.59 -11.80
N THR A 37 8.48 1.41 -12.00
CA THR A 37 8.23 0.85 -13.33
C THR A 37 6.76 0.49 -13.51
N PRO A 38 6.25 0.43 -14.76
CA PRO A 38 4.90 -0.05 -15.02
C PRO A 38 4.65 -1.47 -14.51
N ALA A 39 5.68 -2.33 -14.45
CA ALA A 39 5.53 -3.69 -13.94
C ALA A 39 5.31 -3.69 -12.43
N LEU A 40 6.14 -2.95 -11.69
CA LEU A 40 6.01 -2.77 -10.24
C LEU A 40 4.66 -2.17 -9.86
N GLU A 41 4.22 -1.13 -10.59
CA GLU A 41 2.90 -0.51 -10.38
C GLU A 41 1.76 -1.50 -10.66
N THR A 42 1.84 -2.27 -11.74
CA THR A 42 0.79 -3.24 -12.09
C THR A 42 0.67 -4.31 -11.01
N GLU A 43 1.80 -4.86 -10.56
CA GLU A 43 1.85 -5.86 -9.49
C GLU A 43 1.21 -5.33 -8.20
N MET A 44 1.57 -4.13 -7.78
CA MET A 44 1.00 -3.47 -6.60
C MET A 44 -0.51 -3.23 -6.73
N LEU A 45 -0.98 -2.69 -7.86
CA LEU A 45 -2.41 -2.39 -8.06
C LEU A 45 -3.26 -3.67 -8.17
N GLU A 46 -2.73 -4.75 -8.76
CA GLU A 46 -3.39 -6.06 -8.77
C GLU A 46 -3.48 -6.67 -7.36
N ALA A 47 -2.45 -6.46 -6.52
CA ALA A 47 -2.49 -6.86 -5.12
C ALA A 47 -3.57 -6.09 -4.33
N PHE A 48 -3.72 -4.77 -4.55
CA PHE A 48 -4.81 -4.00 -3.94
C PHE A 48 -6.20 -4.49 -4.35
N ILE A 49 -6.39 -4.85 -5.63
CA ILE A 49 -7.67 -5.44 -6.08
C ILE A 49 -7.95 -6.75 -5.34
N THR A 50 -6.92 -7.57 -5.13
CA THR A 50 -7.05 -8.83 -4.39
C THR A 50 -7.45 -8.55 -2.94
N LEU A 51 -6.75 -7.63 -2.26
CA LEU A 51 -7.08 -7.19 -0.90
C LEU A 51 -8.52 -6.67 -0.78
N TYR A 52 -8.96 -5.86 -1.74
CA TYR A 52 -10.33 -5.35 -1.79
C TYR A 52 -11.36 -6.47 -1.76
N TYR A 53 -11.21 -7.51 -2.57
CA TYR A 53 -12.18 -8.62 -2.58
C TYR A 53 -12.04 -9.57 -1.40
N ASP A 54 -10.82 -9.80 -0.92
CA ASP A 54 -10.57 -10.75 0.16
C ASP A 54 -11.00 -10.18 1.53
N ASP A 55 -10.81 -8.88 1.76
CA ASP A 55 -10.97 -8.28 3.10
C ASP A 55 -11.91 -7.07 3.18
N MET A 56 -12.52 -6.61 2.09
CA MET A 56 -13.38 -5.41 2.16
C MET A 56 -14.74 -5.59 1.52
N HIS A 57 -14.76 -6.11 0.30
CA HIS A 57 -15.94 -6.20 -0.53
C HIS A 57 -17.07 -6.94 0.19
N GLU A 58 -18.25 -6.31 0.23
CA GLU A 58 -19.46 -6.83 0.90
C GLU A 58 -19.33 -7.11 2.40
N GLN A 59 -18.23 -6.72 3.08
CA GLN A 59 -18.12 -6.87 4.53
C GLN A 59 -19.01 -5.86 5.29
N TRP A 60 -19.24 -4.69 4.68
CA TRP A 60 -20.02 -3.59 5.25
C TRP A 60 -20.91 -2.96 4.16
N GLY A 61 -21.78 -2.02 4.52
CA GLY A 61 -22.57 -1.25 3.57
C GLY A 61 -24.09 -1.44 3.69
N PRO A 62 -24.87 -0.92 2.73
CA PRO A 62 -26.33 -0.94 2.77
C PRO A 62 -26.92 -2.34 2.56
N ASP A 63 -27.99 -2.69 3.28
CA ASP A 63 -28.73 -3.96 3.10
C ASP A 63 -29.49 -4.05 1.76
N ASP A 64 -29.76 -2.90 1.13
CA ASP A 64 -30.47 -2.82 -0.14
C ASP A 64 -29.55 -3.19 -1.31
N GLU A 65 -29.96 -4.16 -2.12
CA GLU A 65 -29.12 -4.75 -3.17
C GLU A 65 -28.68 -3.73 -4.24
N GLU A 66 -29.54 -2.77 -4.58
CA GLU A 66 -29.19 -1.74 -5.57
C GLU A 66 -28.16 -0.76 -5.00
N GLN A 67 -28.35 -0.31 -3.76
CA GLN A 67 -27.38 0.56 -3.07
C GLN A 67 -26.06 -0.16 -2.77
N SER A 68 -26.11 -1.45 -2.42
CA SER A 68 -24.91 -2.25 -2.16
C SER A 68 -24.03 -2.37 -3.41
N LYS A 69 -24.62 -2.53 -4.59
CA LYS A 69 -23.88 -2.58 -5.87
C LYS A 69 -23.24 -1.25 -6.25
N GLU A 70 -23.88 -0.14 -5.88
CA GLU A 70 -23.29 1.19 -6.08
C GLU A 70 -22.16 1.45 -5.08
N TYR A 71 -22.31 0.96 -3.85
CA TYR A 71 -21.31 1.08 -2.79
C TYR A 71 -20.07 0.23 -3.07
N TRP A 72 -20.24 -1.00 -3.58
CA TRP A 72 -19.16 -1.93 -3.91
C TRP A 72 -18.99 -2.11 -5.42
N PRO A 73 -18.26 -1.21 -6.11
CA PRO A 73 -18.02 -1.36 -7.53
C PRO A 73 -17.16 -2.60 -7.83
N GLU A 74 -17.50 -3.30 -8.91
CA GLU A 74 -16.64 -4.36 -9.45
C GLU A 74 -15.38 -3.75 -10.08
N MET A 75 -14.22 -4.16 -9.59
CA MET A 75 -12.90 -3.81 -10.13
C MET A 75 -12.31 -5.02 -10.85
N LYS A 76 -12.02 -4.89 -12.14
CA LYS A 76 -11.48 -5.98 -12.97
C LYS A 76 -10.08 -5.68 -13.50
N SER A 77 -9.58 -4.47 -13.24
CA SER A 77 -8.29 -4.01 -13.71
C SER A 77 -7.72 -2.91 -12.81
N PRO A 78 -6.39 -2.71 -12.82
CA PRO A 78 -5.74 -1.57 -12.16
C PRO A 78 -6.32 -0.21 -12.54
N ALA A 79 -6.82 -0.05 -13.77
CA ALA A 79 -7.43 1.19 -14.21
C ALA A 79 -8.80 1.45 -13.55
N ASP A 80 -9.56 0.39 -13.25
CA ASP A 80 -10.81 0.51 -12.49
C ASP A 80 -10.51 0.95 -11.07
N LEU A 81 -9.50 0.33 -10.43
CA LEU A 81 -9.05 0.69 -9.09
C LEU A 81 -8.74 2.19 -8.98
N VAL A 82 -7.82 2.68 -9.82
CA VAL A 82 -7.36 4.08 -9.82
C VAL A 82 -8.48 5.07 -10.16
N LYS A 83 -9.50 4.65 -10.92
CA LYS A 83 -10.69 5.47 -11.15
C LYS A 83 -11.49 5.71 -9.87
N HIS A 84 -11.50 4.74 -8.95
CA HIS A 84 -12.25 4.80 -7.70
C HIS A 84 -11.45 5.41 -6.55
N THR A 85 -10.18 5.05 -6.42
CA THR A 85 -9.28 5.59 -5.38
C THR A 85 -8.70 6.95 -5.75
N GLY A 86 -8.67 7.30 -7.03
CA GLY A 86 -7.92 8.45 -7.51
C GLY A 86 -6.42 8.17 -7.64
N THR A 87 -5.65 9.23 -7.83
CA THR A 87 -4.20 9.17 -8.12
C THR A 87 -3.35 9.85 -7.06
N ASN A 88 -3.95 10.32 -5.97
CA ASN A 88 -3.20 10.92 -4.88
C ASN A 88 -2.47 9.82 -4.14
N VAL A 89 -1.19 10.04 -3.91
CA VAL A 89 -0.31 9.07 -3.28
C VAL A 89 0.58 9.80 -2.29
N THR A 90 0.64 9.25 -1.08
CA THR A 90 1.58 9.66 -0.04
C THR A 90 2.59 8.55 0.17
N LEU A 91 3.87 8.92 0.21
CA LEU A 91 4.98 8.07 0.58
C LEU A 91 5.51 8.49 1.94
N TYR A 92 5.78 7.53 2.81
CA TYR A 92 6.59 7.73 4.00
C TYR A 92 7.44 6.50 4.26
N ALA A 93 8.38 6.63 5.19
CA ALA A 93 9.33 5.58 5.50
C ALA A 93 9.25 5.25 7.00
N LEU A 94 9.40 3.97 7.33
CA LEU A 94 9.42 3.47 8.70
C LEU A 94 10.74 2.72 8.95
N GLU A 95 11.36 2.97 10.11
CA GLU A 95 12.62 2.32 10.51
C GLU A 95 12.35 1.08 11.37
N ASP A 96 13.12 0.00 11.15
CA ASP A 96 13.03 -1.26 11.93
C ASP A 96 11.59 -1.75 12.17
N SER A 97 10.73 -1.53 11.17
CA SER A 97 9.28 -1.70 11.30
C SER A 97 8.75 -2.96 10.64
N ILE A 98 9.64 -3.82 10.11
CA ILE A 98 9.26 -5.09 9.50
C ILE A 98 9.43 -6.23 10.51
N TYR A 99 8.35 -6.92 10.80
CA TYR A 99 8.30 -8.05 11.71
C TYR A 99 7.76 -9.28 10.99
N ALA A 100 8.35 -10.45 11.22
CA ALA A 100 7.85 -11.71 10.66
C ALA A 100 7.61 -12.73 11.76
N LYS A 101 6.69 -13.67 11.50
CA LYS A 101 6.37 -14.73 12.46
C LYS A 101 7.62 -15.53 12.84
N SER A 102 7.85 -15.69 14.14
CA SER A 102 8.99 -16.44 14.65
C SER A 102 8.91 -17.90 14.22
N LYS A 103 10.08 -18.44 13.83
CA LYS A 103 10.21 -19.86 13.46
C LYS A 103 10.30 -20.77 14.68
N THR A 104 10.57 -20.21 15.85
CA THR A 104 10.87 -20.95 17.09
C THR A 104 9.83 -20.71 18.17
N ALA A 105 9.18 -19.55 18.20
CA ALA A 105 8.09 -19.21 19.10
C ALA A 105 6.77 -19.04 18.31
N ILE A 106 5.80 -19.91 18.57
CA ILE A 106 4.59 -20.06 17.74
C ILE A 106 3.71 -18.79 17.69
N ASP A 107 3.76 -17.98 18.74
CA ASP A 107 2.89 -16.80 18.94
C ASP A 107 3.68 -15.48 19.00
N GLU A 108 4.93 -15.47 18.53
CA GLU A 108 5.79 -14.27 18.56
C GLU A 108 6.17 -13.84 17.14
N TYR A 109 6.40 -12.54 16.98
CA TYR A 109 6.96 -11.94 15.78
C TYR A 109 8.33 -11.36 16.12
N GLU A 110 9.27 -11.49 15.20
CA GLU A 110 10.65 -11.04 15.34
C GLU A 110 10.92 -9.92 14.32
N SER A 111 11.61 -8.86 14.76
CA SER A 111 12.11 -7.84 13.83
C SER A 111 13.00 -8.52 12.78
N GLN A 112 12.83 -8.12 11.53
CA GLN A 112 13.64 -8.56 10.41
C GLN A 112 14.90 -7.69 10.22
N HIS A 113 15.11 -6.71 11.11
CA HIS A 113 16.22 -5.75 11.06
C HIS A 113 16.34 -5.06 9.70
N VAL A 114 15.20 -4.77 9.09
CA VAL A 114 15.11 -3.96 7.87
C VAL A 114 15.36 -2.52 8.26
N ASP A 115 16.40 -1.93 7.67
CA ASP A 115 16.86 -0.60 8.03
C ASP A 115 15.77 0.46 7.84
N VAL A 116 15.08 0.41 6.70
CA VAL A 116 13.91 1.23 6.36
C VAL A 116 13.01 0.44 5.41
N CYS A 117 11.69 0.53 5.60
CA CYS A 117 10.72 0.20 4.56
C CYS A 117 9.99 1.47 4.10
N VAL A 118 9.55 1.49 2.85
CA VAL A 118 8.74 2.58 2.30
C VAL A 118 7.30 2.12 2.24
N ILE A 119 6.40 2.96 2.74
CA ILE A 119 4.96 2.76 2.65
C ILE A 119 4.41 3.72 1.61
N LEU A 120 3.62 3.20 0.69
CA LEU A 120 2.83 3.96 -0.26
C LEU A 120 1.37 3.88 0.14
N MET A 121 0.78 5.01 0.52
CA MET A 121 -0.65 5.11 0.79
C MET A 121 -1.41 5.67 -0.41
N LEU A 122 -2.51 4.99 -0.71
CA LEU A 122 -3.51 5.37 -1.69
C LEU A 122 -4.84 5.64 -0.97
N ASP A 123 -5.56 6.66 -1.41
CA ASP A 123 -6.85 7.02 -0.81
C ASP A 123 -7.83 5.82 -0.87
N CYS A 124 -8.44 5.50 0.27
CA CYS A 124 -9.47 4.47 0.39
C CYS A 124 -10.86 5.14 0.51
N PRO A 125 -11.73 5.08 -0.50
CA PRO A 125 -13.04 5.71 -0.42
C PRO A 125 -14.02 4.99 0.52
N TRP A 126 -13.64 3.82 1.05
CA TRP A 126 -14.46 3.01 1.96
C TRP A 126 -13.97 3.02 3.41
N ASP A 127 -12.81 3.61 3.69
CA ASP A 127 -12.22 3.69 5.01
C ASP A 127 -11.71 5.13 5.23
N GLU A 128 -12.58 5.96 5.81
CA GLU A 128 -12.30 7.40 5.99
C GLU A 128 -11.15 7.66 6.98
N GLU A 129 -10.78 6.67 7.78
CA GLU A 129 -9.72 6.76 8.78
C GLU A 129 -8.39 6.15 8.30
N HIS A 130 -8.41 5.19 7.36
CA HIS A 130 -7.22 4.43 6.94
C HIS A 130 -7.07 4.33 5.42
N GLY A 131 -5.84 4.50 4.94
CA GLY A 131 -5.50 4.38 3.52
C GLY A 131 -5.13 2.96 3.10
N TRP A 132 -5.21 2.68 1.80
CA TRP A 132 -4.64 1.46 1.25
C TRP A 132 -3.12 1.57 1.16
N ALA A 133 -2.42 0.74 1.90
CA ALA A 133 -0.97 0.83 2.05
C ALA A 133 -0.27 -0.29 1.27
N ALA A 134 0.75 0.05 0.50
CA ALA A 134 1.68 -0.90 -0.12
C ALA A 134 3.06 -0.77 0.53
N VAL A 135 3.69 -1.91 0.81
CA VAL A 135 4.99 -1.99 1.47
C VAL A 135 6.08 -2.31 0.46
N PHE A 136 7.17 -1.53 0.51
CA PHE A 136 8.37 -1.74 -0.28
C PHE A 136 9.59 -1.89 0.62
N ILE A 137 10.43 -2.88 0.31
CA ILE A 137 11.74 -3.11 0.96
C ILE A 137 12.77 -3.20 -0.15
N ASP A 138 13.86 -2.44 -0.05
CA ASP A 138 14.90 -2.36 -1.10
C ASP A 138 14.32 -2.11 -2.50
N GLU A 139 13.30 -1.24 -2.57
CA GLU A 139 12.54 -0.87 -3.77
C GLU A 139 11.72 -2.00 -4.44
N GLU A 140 11.66 -3.19 -3.82
CA GLU A 140 10.83 -4.31 -4.26
C GLU A 140 9.48 -4.29 -3.54
N PHE A 141 8.41 -4.65 -4.26
CA PHE A 141 7.07 -4.77 -3.68
C PHE A 141 6.96 -6.02 -2.79
N VAL A 142 6.40 -5.84 -1.59
CA VAL A 142 6.30 -6.93 -0.59
C VAL A 142 4.84 -7.35 -0.38
N LYS A 143 3.97 -6.41 -0.02
CA LYS A 143 2.54 -6.67 0.24
C LYS A 143 1.71 -5.40 0.20
N VAL A 144 0.39 -5.57 0.28
CA VAL A 144 -0.58 -4.51 0.58
C VAL A 144 -1.29 -4.78 1.91
N ASP A 145 -1.82 -3.73 2.54
CA ASP A 145 -2.61 -3.78 3.77
C ASP A 145 -3.65 -2.63 3.81
N ARG A 146 -4.65 -2.74 4.69
CA ARG A 146 -5.72 -1.73 4.85
C ARG A 146 -5.35 -0.56 5.75
N ASP A 147 -4.26 -0.70 6.50
CA ASP A 147 -3.72 0.33 7.36
C ASP A 147 -2.31 -0.08 7.81
N ILE A 148 -1.36 0.84 7.73
CA ILE A 148 -0.03 0.67 8.30
C ILE A 148 0.25 1.96 9.08
N VAL A 149 0.27 1.86 10.40
CA VAL A 149 0.53 3.01 11.29
C VAL A 149 1.96 2.96 11.80
N ASP A 150 2.32 1.87 12.48
CA ASP A 150 3.61 1.78 13.18
C ASP A 150 4.49 0.61 12.73
N CYS A 151 3.88 -0.53 12.36
CA CYS A 151 4.62 -1.76 12.05
C CYS A 151 3.98 -2.52 10.89
N VAL A 152 4.82 -3.27 10.16
CA VAL A 152 4.43 -4.21 9.12
C VAL A 152 4.65 -5.64 9.60
N TRP A 153 3.57 -6.43 9.62
CA TRP A 153 3.62 -7.85 9.95
C TRP A 153 3.64 -8.70 8.67
N LEU A 154 4.63 -9.57 8.56
CA LEU A 154 4.78 -10.58 7.51
C LEU A 154 4.35 -11.94 8.09
N ASP A 155 3.22 -12.44 7.64
CA ASP A 155 2.64 -13.74 8.05
C ASP A 155 3.22 -14.92 7.26
#